data_AF-A0A4Y9T732-F1
#
_entry.id   AF-A0A4Y9T732-F1
#
_cell.length_a   1.000
_cell.length_b   1.000
_cell.length_c   1.000
_cell.angle_alpha   90.00
_cell.angle_beta   90.00
_cell.angle_gamma   90.00
#
_symmetry.space_group_name_H-M   'P 1'
#
loop_
_entity.id
_entity.type
_entity.pdbx_description
1 polymer ?
#
loop_
_entity_poly.entity_id
_entity_poly.type
_entity_poly.pdbx_seq_one_letter_code
_entity_poly.pdbx_strand_id
1 'polypeptide(L)' 'MRLSDFILQNQEPILQAWEEFARSVATPMPAMGPLGLRDHAEYILRSVALDMCTSQSPQEQIDKSHGLGPV' A
#
# COMPACT_ATOMS: atom_id res chain seq x y z
N MET A 1 18.45 -4.92 1.25
CA MET A 1 17.00 -5.13 1.39
C MET A 1 16.31 -4.28 0.32
N ARG A 2 15.44 -4.87 -0.52
CA ARG A 2 14.62 -4.10 -1.49
C ARG A 2 13.39 -3.55 -0.79
N LEU A 3 12.74 -2.54 -1.38
CA LEU A 3 11.51 -1.96 -0.81
C LEU A 3 10.37 -2.99 -0.71
N SER A 4 10.20 -3.85 -1.72
CA SER A 4 9.21 -4.94 -1.69
C SER A 4 9.44 -5.89 -0.52
N ASP A 5 10.70 -6.28 -0.27
CA ASP A 5 11.07 -7.13 0.86
C ASP A 5 10.75 -6.45 2.20
N PHE A 6 11.06 -5.15 2.31
CA PHE A 6 10.77 -4.38 3.51
C PHE A 6 9.26 -4.32 3.80
N ILE A 7 8.45 -4.01 2.78
CA ILE A 7 6.98 -3.93 2.93
C ILE A 7 6.43 -5.28 3.38
N LEU A 8 6.81 -6.38 2.72
CA LEU A 8 6.29 -7.71 3.03
C LEU A 8 6.68 -8.19 4.43
N GLN A 9 7.89 -7.86 4.90
CA GLN A 9 8.39 -8.25 6.22
C GLN A 9 7.86 -7.37 7.36
N ASN A 10 7.36 -6.17 7.07
CA ASN A 10 6.98 -5.18 8.08
C ASN A 10 5.52 -4.70 7.93
N GLN A 11 4.62 -5.56 7.41
CA GLN A 11 3.22 -5.19 7.15
C GLN A 11 2.51 -4.67 8.41
N GLU A 12 2.60 -5.37 9.54
CA GLU A 12 1.93 -4.95 10.77
C GLU A 12 2.44 -3.60 11.31
N PRO A 13 3.77 -3.37 11.45
CA PRO A 13 4.29 -2.04 11.79
C PRO A 13 3.83 -0.93 10.85
N ILE A 14 3.75 -1.19 9.54
CA ILE A 14 3.27 -0.21 8.55
C ILE A 14 1.77 0.06 8.76
N LEU A 15 0.95 -0.97 8.98
CA LEU A 15 -0.49 -0.82 9.24
C LEU A 15 -0.77 -0.11 10.56
N GLN A 16 0.06 -0.33 11.57
CA GLN A 16 -0.02 0.42 12.82
C GLN A 16 0.28 1.90 12.58
N ALA A 17 1.37 2.24 11.90
CA ALA A 17 1.71 3.63 11.58
C ALA A 17 0.63 4.31 10.71
N TRP A 18 0.05 3.57 9.77
CA TRP A 18 -1.10 4.00 8.97
C TRP A 18 -2.30 4.34 9.86
N GLU A 19 -2.67 3.46 10.79
CA GLU A 19 -3.78 3.68 11.71
C GLU A 19 -3.52 4.87 12.63
N GLU A 20 -2.33 4.97 13.22
CA GLU A 20 -1.94 6.09 14.08
C GLU A 20 -2.05 7.43 13.34
N PHE A 21 -1.59 7.48 12.08
CA PHE A 21 -1.76 8.66 11.23
C PHE A 21 -3.25 8.94 10.95
N ALA A 22 -4.03 7.93 10.56
CA ALA A 22 -5.44 8.10 10.26
C ALA A 22 -6.24 8.63 11.47
N ARG A 23 -5.87 8.22 12.70
CA ARG A 23 -6.44 8.74 13.96
C ARG A 23 -6.11 10.21 14.20
N SER A 24 -5.02 10.73 13.64
CA SER A 24 -4.63 12.14 13.79
C SER A 24 -5.42 13.08 12.86
N VAL A 25 -6.12 12.55 11.84
CA VAL A 25 -6.85 13.35 10.87
C VAL A 25 -8.25 13.65 11.41
N ALA A 26 -8.53 14.95 11.66
CA ALA A 26 -9.87 15.40 12.02
C ALA A 26 -10.81 15.30 10.82
N THR A 27 -11.90 14.55 10.97
CA THR A 27 -12.95 14.44 9.94
C THR A 27 -14.30 14.82 10.57
N PRO A 28 -15.29 15.28 9.78
CA PRO A 28 -16.64 15.53 10.27
C PRO A 28 -17.42 14.23 10.57
N MET A 29 -16.82 13.06 10.32
CA MET A 29 -17.44 11.76 10.53
C MET A 29 -17.11 11.22 11.93
N PRO A 30 -17.93 10.30 12.46
CA PRO A 30 -17.62 9.61 13.71
C PRO A 30 -16.26 8.90 13.64
N ALA A 31 -15.58 8.80 14.78
CA ALA A 31 -14.32 8.07 14.89
C ALA A 31 -14.52 6.60 14.47
N MET A 32 -13.67 6.13 13.55
CA MET A 32 -13.68 4.74 13.10
C MET A 32 -12.80 3.87 14.01
N GLY A 33 -13.19 2.60 14.14
CA GLY A 33 -12.37 1.57 14.79
C GLY A 33 -11.20 1.12 13.91
N PRO A 34 -10.26 0.31 14.44
CA PRO A 34 -9.09 -0.17 13.71
C PRO A 34 -9.43 -0.82 12.35
N LEU A 35 -10.49 -1.63 12.30
CA LEU A 35 -10.95 -2.28 11.07
C LEU A 35 -11.34 -1.27 9.98
N GLY A 36 -12.01 -0.18 10.34
CA GLY A 36 -12.41 0.85 9.39
C GLY A 36 -11.26 1.77 8.97
N LEU A 37 -10.30 2.00 9.87
CA LEU A 37 -9.12 2.82 9.59
C LEU A 37 -8.07 2.08 8.73
N ARG A 38 -7.96 0.77 8.90
CA ARG A 38 -7.06 -0.08 8.12
C ARG A 38 -7.71 -0.58 6.84
N ASP A 39 -8.97 -1.00 6.87
CA ASP A 39 -9.75 -1.47 5.70
C ASP A 39 -8.90 -2.31 4.71
N HIS A 40 -8.74 -1.83 3.47
CA HIS A 40 -7.96 -2.52 2.43
C HIS A 40 -6.45 -2.23 2.46
N ALA A 41 -5.92 -1.53 3.46
CA ALA A 41 -4.51 -1.11 3.50
C ALA A 41 -3.55 -2.30 3.40
N GLU A 42 -3.83 -3.42 4.09
CA GLU A 42 -2.99 -4.62 4.00
C GLU A 42 -2.97 -5.19 2.58
N TYR A 43 -4.14 -5.28 1.96
CA TYR A 43 -4.29 -5.75 0.59
C TYR A 43 -3.55 -4.85 -0.40
N ILE A 44 -3.61 -3.53 -0.22
CA ILE A 44 -2.89 -2.55 -1.03
C ILE A 44 -1.38 -2.75 -0.87
N LEU A 45 -0.88 -2.83 0.36
CA LEU A 45 0.55 -3.02 0.64
C LEU A 45 1.08 -4.30 -0.02
N ARG A 46 0.34 -5.41 0.12
CA ARG A 46 0.73 -6.69 -0.46
C ARG A 46 0.69 -6.65 -1.98
N SER A 47 -0.36 -6.08 -2.57
CA SER A 47 -0.49 -5.96 -4.03
C SER A 47 0.65 -5.15 -4.62
N VAL A 48 0.95 -3.99 -4.03
CA VAL A 48 2.05 -3.12 -4.46
C VAL A 48 3.41 -3.81 -4.32
N ALA A 49 3.66 -4.49 -3.20
CA ALA A 49 4.94 -5.16 -2.97
C ALA A 49 5.16 -6.35 -3.92
N LEU A 50 4.12 -7.11 -4.24
CA LEU A 50 4.18 -8.20 -5.22
C LEU A 50 4.39 -7.67 -6.63
N ASP A 51 3.69 -6.60 -7.00
CA ASP A 51 3.83 -5.95 -8.30
C ASP A 51 5.23 -5.34 -8.52
N MET A 52 5.89 -4.84 -7.46
CA MET A 52 7.30 -4.43 -7.50
C MET A 52 8.28 -5.59 -7.80
N CYS A 53 7.87 -6.85 -7.58
CA CYS A 53 8.66 -8.03 -7.91
C CYS A 53 8.43 -8.52 -9.34
N THR A 54 7.43 -7.99 -10.06
CA THR A 54 7.14 -8.34 -11.45
C THR A 54 8.24 -7.83 -12.37
N SER A 55 8.86 -8.74 -13.13
CA SER A 55 9.83 -8.38 -14.16
C SER A 55 9.14 -7.59 -15.27
N GLN A 56 9.73 -6.46 -15.64
CA GLN A 56 9.19 -5.56 -16.67
C GLN A 56 10.35 -5.07 -17.54
N SER A 57 10.13 -5.08 -18.85
CA SER A 57 10.93 -4.38 -19.84
C SER A 57 10.82 -2.86 -19.64
N PRO A 58 11.76 -2.07 -20.22
CA PRO A 58 11.68 -0.61 -20.17
C PRO A 58 10.36 -0.05 -20.71
N GLN A 59 9.81 -0.66 -21.77
CA GLN A 59 8.54 -0.22 -22.34
C GLN A 59 7.37 -0.50 -21.39
N GLU A 60 7.31 -1.68 -20.77
CA GLU A 60 6.26 -2.02 -19.79
C GLU A 60 6.29 -1.07 -18.56
N GLN A 61 7.48 -0.64 -18.12
CA GLN A 61 7.61 0.35 -17.04
C GLN A 61 7.07 1.73 -17.46
N ILE A 62 7.33 2.15 -18.69
CA ILE A 62 6.80 3.42 -19.24
C ILE A 62 5.28 3.34 -19.33
N ASP A 63 4.74 2.28 -19.93
CA ASP A 63 3.31 2.08 -20.10
C ASP A 63 2.59 2.08 -18.75
N LYS A 64 3.14 1.37 -17.76
CA LYS A 64 2.63 1.37 -16.38
C LYS A 64 2.63 2.75 -15.73
N SER A 65 3.68 3.55 -15.93
CA SER A 65 3.74 4.92 -15.39
C SER A 65 2.67 5.85 -15.97
N HIS A 66 2.14 5.52 -17.16
CA HIS A 66 1.02 6.22 -17.79
C HIS A 66 -0.34 5.55 -17.53
N GLY A 67 -0.40 4.51 -16.69
CA GLY A 67 -1.63 3.78 -16.39
C GLY A 67 -2.08 2.82 -17.51
N LEU A 68 -1.17 2.43 -18.41
CA LEU A 68 -1.40 1.49 -19.52
C LEU A 68 -0.84 0.08 -19.23
N GLY A 69 -0.31 -0.14 -18.02
CA GLY A 69 0.16 -1.45 -17.57
C GLY A 69 -1.00 -2.41 -17.28
N PRO A 70 -0.73 -3.72 -17.13
CA PRO A 70 -1.75 -4.71 -16.80
C PRO A 70 -2.45 -4.37 -15.47
N VAL A 71 -3.77 -4.64 -15.43
CA VAL A 71 -4.67 -4.53 -14.26
C VAL A 71 -4.64 -5.80 -13.43
#